data_AF-A0ABD5VPP7-F1
#
_entry.id   AF-A0ABD5VPP7-F1
#
_cell.length_a   1.000
_cell.length_b   1.000
_cell.length_c   1.000
_cell.angle_alpha   90.00
_cell.angle_beta   90.00
_cell.angle_gamma   90.00
#
_symmetry.space_group_name_H-M   'P 1'
#
loop_
_entity.id
_entity.type
_entity.pdbx_description
1 polymer ?
#
loop_
_entity_poly.entity_id
_entity_poly.type
_entity_poly.pdbx_seq_one_letter_code
_entity_poly.pdbx_strand_id
1 'polypeptide(L)'
;MGYACPVCEEPQADAAHLANHLAFTAMIGREDHEAWLDEHAPGWAQEGTQELAAVVSETLPEEEFEEFADADHDHATFEDDLARHAGYGRDAGRGGATDADVESVLAEARELTRRMRGDDEAENE
;
A
#
# COMPACT_ATOMS: atom_id res chain seq x y z
N MET A 1 -5.48 -9.85 20.22
CA MET A 1 -4.51 -10.96 20.28
C MET A 1 -3.78 -10.98 18.96
N GLY A 2 -2.46 -10.87 18.97
CA GLY A 2 -1.62 -10.82 17.77
C GLY A 2 -0.29 -11.51 18.01
N TYR A 3 0.66 -11.33 17.10
CA TYR A 3 1.98 -11.94 17.17
C TYR A 3 3.06 -10.89 16.91
N ALA A 4 4.16 -10.90 17.66
CA ALA A 4 5.34 -10.12 17.31
C ALA A 4 6.18 -10.87 16.28
N CYS A 5 6.70 -10.16 15.28
CA CYS A 5 7.70 -10.72 14.39
C CYS A 5 8.98 -11.07 15.18
N PRO A 6 9.49 -12.31 15.12
CA PRO A 6 10.65 -12.74 15.91
C PRO A 6 11.97 -12.09 15.45
N VAL A 7 11.97 -11.39 14.31
CA VAL A 7 13.17 -10.77 13.72
C VAL A 7 13.19 -9.26 13.93
N CYS A 8 12.08 -8.57 13.63
CA CYS A 8 12.01 -7.11 13.69
C CYS A 8 11.14 -6.58 14.83
N GLU A 9 10.54 -7.48 15.63
CA GLU A 9 9.65 -7.16 16.76
C GLU A 9 8.39 -6.38 16.38
N GLU A 10 8.10 -6.22 15.08
CA GLU A 10 6.90 -5.54 14.60
C GLU A 10 5.65 -6.36 14.96
N PRO A 11 4.67 -5.78 15.68
CA PRO A 11 3.44 -6.48 16.01
C PRO A 11 2.61 -6.73 14.74
N GLN A 12 1.89 -7.86 14.73
CA GLN A 12 1.04 -8.29 13.63
C GLN A 12 -0.32 -8.70 14.19
N ALA A 13 -1.37 -8.38 13.43
CA ALA A 13 -2.76 -8.55 13.89
C ALA A 13 -3.11 -10.01 14.20
N ASP A 14 -2.62 -10.96 13.39
CA ASP A 14 -2.82 -12.40 13.59
C ASP A 14 -1.69 -13.22 12.95
N ALA A 15 -1.75 -14.54 13.09
CA ALA A 15 -0.75 -15.46 12.55
C ALA A 15 -0.64 -15.40 11.01
N ALA A 16 -1.73 -15.10 10.29
CA ALA A 16 -1.72 -14.99 8.84
C ALA A 16 -1.03 -13.69 8.38
N HIS A 17 -1.24 -12.59 9.09
CA HIS A 17 -0.52 -11.34 8.87
C HIS A 17 0.98 -11.52 9.14
N LEU A 18 1.34 -12.20 10.22
CA LEU A 18 2.75 -12.51 10.51
C LEU A 18 3.38 -13.43 9.45
N ALA A 19 2.68 -14.48 9.02
CA ALA A 19 3.14 -15.34 7.94
C ALA A 19 3.42 -14.56 6.65
N ASN A 20 2.50 -13.67 6.25
CA ASN A 20 2.71 -12.80 5.08
C ASN A 20 3.87 -11.83 5.29
N HIS A 21 3.97 -11.20 6.46
CA HIS A 21 5.06 -10.30 6.78
C HIS A 21 6.41 -10.99 6.61
N LEU A 22 6.59 -12.18 7.19
CA LEU A 22 7.82 -12.97 7.07
C LEU A 22 8.11 -13.33 5.61
N ALA A 23 7.14 -13.90 4.89
CA ALA A 23 7.33 -14.37 3.51
C ALA A 23 7.67 -13.22 2.55
N PHE A 24 6.94 -12.11 2.58
CA PHE A 24 7.23 -10.97 1.71
C PHE A 24 8.56 -10.30 2.07
N THR A 25 8.87 -10.19 3.35
CA THR A 25 10.11 -9.55 3.82
C THR A 25 11.33 -10.39 3.43
N ALA A 26 11.23 -11.72 3.51
CA ALA A 26 12.23 -12.64 2.97
C ALA A 26 12.38 -12.48 1.44
N MET A 27 11.27 -12.45 0.68
CA MET A 27 11.29 -12.31 -0.79
C MET A 27 11.95 -11.01 -1.28
N ILE A 28 11.89 -9.91 -0.52
CA ILE A 28 12.58 -8.65 -0.86
C ILE A 28 14.06 -8.63 -0.42
N GLY A 29 14.59 -9.77 0.03
CA GLY A 29 16.01 -9.97 0.33
C GLY A 29 16.42 -9.62 1.76
N ARG A 30 15.51 -9.70 2.73
CA ARG A 30 15.88 -9.61 4.16
C ARG A 30 16.27 -10.99 4.68
N GLU A 31 17.58 -11.26 4.65
CA GLU A 31 18.17 -12.55 5.01
C GLU A 31 17.79 -13.05 6.40
N ASP A 32 17.62 -12.17 7.40
CA ASP A 32 17.22 -12.62 8.75
C ASP A 32 15.80 -13.21 8.77
N HIS A 33 14.88 -12.70 7.94
CA HIS A 33 13.52 -13.23 7.84
C HIS A 33 13.52 -14.54 7.04
N GLU A 34 14.34 -14.61 6.00
CA GLU A 34 14.56 -15.85 5.23
C GLU A 34 15.17 -16.95 6.11
N ALA A 35 16.20 -16.64 6.90
CA ALA A 35 16.86 -17.60 7.79
C ALA A 35 15.90 -18.14 8.86
N TRP A 36 15.05 -17.28 9.43
CA TRP A 36 14.02 -17.72 10.36
C TRP A 36 13.03 -18.70 9.71
N LEU A 37 12.58 -18.38 8.49
CA LEU A 37 11.68 -19.24 7.72
C LEU A 37 12.37 -20.54 7.30
N ASP A 38 13.63 -20.53 6.91
CA ASP A 38 14.36 -21.76 6.55
C ASP A 38 14.53 -22.71 7.74
N GLU A 39 14.64 -22.18 8.96
CA GLU A 39 14.73 -22.98 10.19
C GLU A 39 13.38 -23.59 10.60
N HIS A 40 12.30 -22.80 10.56
CA HIS A 40 10.99 -23.19 11.11
C HIS A 40 10.01 -23.73 10.06
N ALA A 41 10.16 -23.31 8.81
CA ALA A 41 9.33 -23.67 7.66
C ALA A 41 10.18 -23.86 6.39
N PRO A 42 11.04 -24.90 6.29
CA PRO A 42 11.95 -25.12 5.16
C PRO A 42 11.29 -25.32 3.78
N GLY A 43 9.95 -25.26 3.70
CA GLY A 43 9.15 -25.27 2.48
C GLY A 43 8.49 -23.94 2.13
N TRP A 44 8.74 -22.88 2.90
CA TRP A 44 7.95 -21.64 2.90
C TRP A 44 7.77 -20.99 1.53
N ALA A 45 8.79 -21.08 0.66
CA ALA A 45 8.76 -20.50 -0.68
C ALA A 45 7.68 -21.11 -1.59
N GLN A 46 7.15 -22.29 -1.25
CA GLN A 46 6.11 -23.01 -1.99
C GLN A 46 4.78 -23.10 -1.22
N GLU A 47 4.78 -22.67 0.04
CA GLU A 47 3.62 -22.73 0.92
C GLU A 47 2.79 -21.45 0.84
N GLY A 48 1.49 -21.58 1.11
CA GLY A 48 0.59 -20.46 1.21
C GLY A 48 0.64 -19.82 2.59
N THR A 49 -0.01 -18.66 2.72
CA THR A 49 -0.12 -17.93 3.97
C THR A 49 -0.73 -18.78 5.09
N GLN A 50 -1.69 -19.65 4.78
CA GLN A 50 -2.40 -20.44 5.79
C GLN A 50 -1.53 -21.56 6.38
N GLU A 51 -0.76 -22.22 5.51
CA GLU A 51 0.21 -23.24 5.90
C GLU A 51 1.29 -22.62 6.80
N LEU A 52 1.81 -21.46 6.41
CA LEU A 52 2.78 -20.72 7.21
C LEU A 52 2.19 -20.17 8.52
N ALA A 53 0.93 -19.74 8.52
CA ALA A 53 0.25 -19.29 9.73
C ALA A 53 0.14 -20.41 10.77
N ALA A 54 -0.08 -21.66 10.34
CA ALA A 54 -0.09 -22.80 11.25
C ALA A 54 1.27 -22.97 11.94
N VAL A 55 2.37 -22.93 11.18
CA VAL A 55 3.74 -23.00 11.73
C VAL A 55 4.01 -21.85 12.70
N VAL A 56 3.61 -20.63 12.34
CA VAL A 56 3.75 -19.44 13.21
C VAL A 56 3.00 -19.64 14.53
N SER A 57 1.74 -20.08 14.47
CA SER A 57 0.91 -20.27 15.68
C SER A 57 1.40 -21.40 16.59
N GLU A 58 2.10 -22.39 16.04
CA GLU A 58 2.72 -23.47 16.81
C GLU A 58 4.07 -23.06 17.43
N THR A 59 4.79 -22.15 16.78
CA THR A 59 6.17 -21.76 17.14
C THR A 59 6.21 -20.59 18.11
N LEU A 60 5.29 -19.63 17.95
CA LEU A 60 5.30 -18.37 18.67
C LEU A 60 4.09 -18.23 19.59
N PRO A 61 4.26 -17.66 20.78
CA PRO A 61 3.14 -17.36 21.66
C PRO A 61 2.29 -16.21 21.09
N GLU A 62 0.98 -16.30 21.30
CA GLU A 62 0.08 -15.15 21.12
C GLU A 62 0.30 -14.11 22.21
N GLU A 63 0.31 -12.85 21.82
CA GLU A 63 0.49 -11.71 22.71
C GLU A 63 -0.67 -10.71 22.58
N GLU A 64 -0.92 -9.96 23.66
CA GLU A 64 -1.84 -8.83 23.63
C GLU A 64 -1.09 -7.56 23.24
N PHE A 65 -1.38 -7.06 22.04
CA PHE A 65 -0.99 -5.73 21.60
C PHE A 65 -2.18 -4.78 21.75
N GLU A 66 -1.90 -3.50 21.97
CA GLU A 66 -2.91 -2.46 21.77
C GLU A 66 -3.45 -2.65 20.36
N GLU A 67 -4.78 -2.77 20.24
CA GLU A 67 -5.46 -2.89 18.96
C GLU A 67 -4.91 -1.80 18.06
N PHE A 68 -4.19 -2.19 17.00
CA PHE A 68 -3.81 -1.26 15.94
C PHE A 68 -5.11 -0.57 15.62
N ALA A 69 -5.22 0.71 15.96
CA ALA A 69 -6.46 1.43 15.79
C ALA A 69 -6.89 1.11 14.38
N ASP A 70 -7.97 0.32 14.26
CA ASP A 70 -8.65 0.13 13.01
C ASP A 70 -8.89 1.58 12.62
N ALA A 71 -8.10 2.07 11.67
CA ALA A 71 -8.48 3.22 10.92
C ALA A 71 -9.69 2.69 10.19
N ASP A 72 -10.83 2.73 10.91
CA ASP A 72 -12.17 2.59 10.42
C ASP A 72 -12.08 3.25 9.06
N HIS A 73 -12.33 2.46 8.02
CA HIS A 73 -12.39 2.96 6.65
C HIS A 73 -13.60 3.90 6.54
N ASP A 74 -13.66 4.91 7.40
CA ASP A 74 -14.44 6.11 7.26
C ASP A 74 -13.75 6.93 6.17
N HIS A 75 -13.89 6.41 4.95
CA HIS A 75 -13.53 7.09 3.71
C HIS A 75 -14.16 8.49 3.64
N ALA A 76 -15.21 8.78 4.43
CA ALA A 76 -15.78 10.11 4.49
C ALA A 76 -14.83 11.12 5.14
N THR A 77 -14.01 10.72 6.13
CA THR A 77 -13.09 11.65 6.80
C THR A 77 -11.84 11.93 5.98
N PHE A 78 -11.30 10.92 5.29
CA PHE A 78 -10.13 11.11 4.43
C PHE A 78 -10.44 11.96 3.20
N GLU A 79 -11.60 11.74 2.57
CA GLU A 79 -12.04 12.58 1.44
C GLU A 79 -12.33 14.03 1.89
N ASP A 80 -12.92 14.24 3.06
CA ASP A 80 -13.24 15.57 3.60
C ASP A 80 -11.98 16.32 4.09
N ASP A 81 -10.98 15.60 4.62
CA ASP A 81 -9.68 16.16 4.99
C ASP A 81 -8.83 16.46 3.74
N LEU A 82 -8.83 15.55 2.75
CA LEU A 82 -8.21 15.78 1.45
C LEU A 82 -8.91 16.93 0.71
N ALA A 83 -10.23 17.07 0.77
CA ALA A 83 -10.97 18.19 0.17
C ALA A 83 -10.63 19.53 0.84
N ARG A 84 -10.41 19.53 2.16
CA ARG A 84 -9.92 20.70 2.90
C ARG A 84 -8.46 21.02 2.57
N HIS A 85 -7.62 20.00 2.39
CA HIS A 85 -6.18 20.18 2.16
C HIS A 85 -5.84 20.42 0.68
N ALA A 86 -6.63 19.91 -0.25
CA ALA A 86 -6.49 20.05 -1.70
C ALA A 86 -7.22 21.29 -2.26
N GLY A 87 -7.83 22.13 -1.41
CA GLY A 87 -8.40 23.40 -1.85
C GLY A 87 -9.59 23.29 -2.81
N TYR A 88 -10.21 22.12 -2.92
CA TYR A 88 -11.45 21.92 -3.69
C TYR A 88 -12.71 22.27 -2.86
N GLY A 89 -12.53 22.66 -1.60
CA GLY A 89 -13.52 23.40 -0.85
C GLY A 89 -13.80 24.72 -1.55
N ARG A 90 -15.07 24.91 -1.93
CA ARG A 90 -15.63 26.09 -2.59
C ARG A 90 -15.55 27.35 -1.70
N ASP A 91 -14.36 27.76 -1.31
CA ASP A 91 -14.08 29.03 -0.67
C ASP A 91 -13.34 29.91 -1.67
N ALA A 92 -14.13 30.80 -2.29
CA ALA A 92 -13.68 31.79 -3.26
C ALA A 92 -12.86 32.88 -2.57
N GLY A 93 -11.68 32.51 -2.08
CA GLY A 93 -10.82 33.37 -1.27
C GLY A 93 -9.36 33.21 -1.65
N ARG A 94 -8.93 33.99 -2.65
CA ARG A 94 -7.53 34.32 -2.97
C ARG A 94 -6.72 33.21 -3.66
N GLY A 95 -6.95 33.03 -4.96
CA GLY A 95 -5.97 32.43 -5.89
C GLY A 95 -6.28 31.03 -6.42
N GLY A 96 -7.52 30.55 -6.33
CA GLY A 96 -7.94 29.35 -7.05
C GLY A 96 -7.91 29.57 -8.56
N ALA A 97 -7.50 28.54 -9.31
CA ALA A 97 -7.54 28.54 -10.77
C ALA A 97 -8.92 28.99 -11.25
N THR A 98 -8.96 30.01 -12.09
CA THR A 98 -10.22 30.45 -12.69
C THR A 98 -10.72 29.37 -13.66
N ASP A 99 -12.02 29.37 -13.96
CA ASP A 99 -12.55 28.48 -15.00
C ASP A 99 -11.80 28.64 -16.33
N ALA A 100 -11.26 29.83 -16.62
CA ALA A 100 -10.41 30.07 -17.78
C ALA A 100 -9.03 29.37 -17.69
N ASP A 101 -8.42 29.33 -16.50
CA ASP A 101 -7.16 28.62 -16.28
C ASP A 101 -7.36 27.10 -16.43
N VAL A 102 -8.47 26.58 -15.92
CA VAL A 102 -8.84 25.16 -16.07
C VAL A 102 -9.07 24.80 -17.54
N GLU A 103 -9.85 25.62 -18.26
CA GLU A 103 -10.08 25.39 -19.70
C GLU A 103 -8.78 25.48 -20.52
N SER A 104 -7.85 26.38 -20.15
CA SER A 104 -6.54 26.48 -20.79
C SER A 104 -5.71 25.20 -20.60
N VAL A 105 -5.63 24.66 -19.39
CA VAL A 105 -4.89 23.42 -19.10
C VAL A 105 -5.51 22.22 -19.83
N LEU A 106 -6.84 22.13 -19.88
CA LEU A 106 -7.54 21.07 -20.60
C LEU A 106 -7.33 21.16 -22.13
N ALA A 107 -7.25 22.38 -22.68
CA ALA A 107 -6.95 22.58 -24.10
C ALA A 107 -5.52 22.15 -24.43
N GLU A 108 -4.53 22.51 -23.61
CA GLU A 108 -3.13 22.14 -23.78
C GLU A 108 -2.94 20.61 -23.70
N ALA A 109 -3.56 19.95 -22.72
CA ALA A 109 -3.51 18.49 -22.59
C ALA A 109 -4.08 17.77 -23.83
N ARG A 110 -5.17 18.31 -24.42
CA ARG A 110 -5.76 17.78 -25.65
C ARG A 110 -4.84 17.98 -26.86
N GLU A 111 -4.13 19.10 -26.93
CA GLU A 111 -3.14 19.34 -27.99
C GLU A 111 -1.94 18.39 -27.88
N LEU A 112 -1.36 18.23 -26.69
CA LEU A 112 -0.27 17.28 -26.44
C LEU A 112 -0.68 15.85 -26.84
N THR A 113 -1.90 15.45 -26.47
CA THR A 113 -2.44 14.13 -26.86
C THR A 113 -2.58 13.98 -28.37
N ARG A 114 -2.97 15.05 -29.08
CA ARG A 114 -3.08 15.03 -30.54
C ARG A 114 -1.70 14.98 -31.20
N ARG A 115 -0.71 15.68 -30.66
CA ARG A 115 0.67 15.64 -31.15
C ARG A 115 1.27 14.25 -31.01
N MET A 116 1.17 13.63 -29.82
CA MET A 116 1.65 12.26 -29.60
C MET A 116 1.05 11.30 -30.62
N ARG A 117 -0.28 11.31 -30.81
CA ARG A 117 -0.95 10.43 -31.78
C ARG A 117 -0.66 10.76 -33.25
N GLY A 118 -0.42 12.02 -33.58
CA GLY A 118 -0.10 12.43 -34.95
C GLY A 118 1.35 12.13 -35.35
N ASP A 119 2.27 12.23 -34.38
CA ASP A 119 3.67 11.81 -34.54
C ASP A 119 3.74 10.27 -34.72
N ASP A 120 2.87 9.49 -34.04
CA ASP A 120 2.71 8.03 -34.25
C ASP A 120 2.24 7.66 -35.68
N GLU A 121 1.43 8.51 -36.34
CA GLU A 121 0.98 8.32 -37.73
C GLU A 121 2.06 8.71 -38.76
N ALA A 122 2.88 9.72 -38.46
CA ALA A 122 3.96 10.18 -39.35
C ALA A 122 5.20 9.27 -39.37
N GLU A 123 5.39 8.41 -38.37
CA GLU A 123 6.48 7.42 -38.33
C GLU A 123 6.12 6.07 -39.01
N ASN A 124 4.88 5.89 -39.46
CA ASN A 124 4.40 4.68 -40.16
C ASN A 124 4.14 4.86 -41.68
N GLU A 125 4.62 5.95 -42.29
CA GLU A 125 4.61 6.19 -43.75
C GLU A 125 6.02 6.29 -44.36
#